data_AF-A0A6J6ZVJ2-F1
#
_entry.id   AF-A0A6J6ZVJ2-F1
#
_cell.length_a   1.000
_cell.length_b   1.000
_cell.length_c   1.000
_cell.angle_alpha   90.00
_cell.angle_beta   90.00
_cell.angle_gamma   90.00
#
_symmetry.space_group_name_H-M   'P 1'
#
loop_
_entity.id
_entity.type
_entity.pdbx_description
1 polymer ?
#
loop_
_entity_poly.entity_id
_entity_poly.type
_entity_poly.pdbx_seq_one_letter_code
_entity_poly.pdbx_strand_id
1 'polypeptide(L)' 'MLPNAVWVPLGPAPASALAMLSRDGVLDGLPHPSGANGERIAYFLGRKERQYLSAKTNAAKLDAAREGLIDRMLGLKT' A
#
# COMPACT_ATOMS: atom_id res chain seq x y z
N MET A 1 15.44 15.99 0.74
CA MET A 1 14.35 15.22 1.39
C MET A 1 14.21 15.70 2.82
N LEU A 2 13.00 15.64 3.40
CA LEU A 2 12.78 15.99 4.81
C LEU A 2 13.44 14.93 5.70
N PRO A 3 14.26 15.31 6.70
CA PRO A 3 14.87 14.34 7.61
C PRO A 3 13.80 13.59 8.40
N ASN A 4 13.95 12.27 8.51
CA ASN A 4 13.07 11.36 9.24
C ASN A 4 11.61 11.33 8.76
N ALA A 5 11.32 11.86 7.57
CA ALA A 5 9.97 11.79 7.01
C ALA A 5 9.66 10.39 6.48
N VAL A 6 8.43 9.94 6.73
CA VAL A 6 7.86 8.74 6.13
C VAL A 6 6.95 9.16 4.98
N TRP A 7 7.19 8.61 3.81
CA TRP A 7 6.44 8.87 2.59
C TRP A 7 5.48 7.72 2.32
N VAL A 8 4.20 8.05 2.16
CA VAL A 8 3.12 7.05 2.03
C VAL A 8 2.42 7.24 0.68
N PRO A 9 2.95 6.70 -0.43
CA PRO A 9 2.29 6.80 -1.73
C PRO A 9 1.03 5.95 -1.80
N LEU A 10 -0.02 6.50 -2.42
CA LEU A 10 -1.26 5.78 -2.65
C LEU A 10 -1.38 5.36 -4.12
N GLY A 11 -1.08 4.09 -4.39
CA GLY A 11 -1.09 3.52 -5.73
C GLY A 11 0.25 3.57 -6.46
N PRO A 12 0.31 2.96 -7.67
CA PRO A 12 1.57 2.67 -8.34
C PRO A 12 2.29 3.92 -8.88
N ALA A 13 1.55 4.90 -9.42
CA ALA A 13 2.16 6.10 -10.00
C ALA A 13 2.96 6.93 -8.98
N PRO A 14 2.39 7.35 -7.83
CA PRO A 14 3.17 8.06 -6.82
C PRO A 14 4.27 7.20 -6.18
N ALA A 15 4.07 5.88 -6.07
CA ALA A 15 5.11 4.97 -5.57
C ALA A 15 6.34 4.95 -6.50
N SER A 16 6.12 4.82 -7.81
CA SER A 16 7.19 4.90 -8.81
C SER A 16 7.92 6.24 -8.78
N ALA A 17 7.19 7.35 -8.65
CA ALA A 17 7.79 8.68 -8.56
C ALA A 17 8.67 8.83 -7.32
N LEU A 18 8.21 8.37 -6.16
CA LEU A 18 9.00 8.40 -4.92
C LEU A 18 10.20 7.47 -4.98
N ALA A 19 10.08 6.29 -5.57
CA ALA A 19 11.18 5.35 -5.72
C ALA A 19 12.37 5.92 -6.53
N MET A 20 12.14 6.92 -7.38
CA MET A 20 13.19 7.66 -8.08
C MET A 20 13.87 8.72 -7.20
N LEU A 21 13.20 9.20 -6.16
CA LEU A 21 13.66 10.30 -5.31
C LEU A 21 14.30 9.84 -4.00
N SER A 22 13.81 8.74 -3.41
CA SER A 22 14.35 8.12 -2.20
C SER A 22 13.82 6.70 -2.05
N ARG A 23 14.66 5.79 -1.59
CA ARG A 23 14.21 4.45 -1.13
C ARG A 23 13.93 4.42 0.36
N ASP A 24 14.58 5.30 1.11
CA ASP A 24 14.45 5.35 2.56
C ASP A 24 13.17 6.07 2.96
N GLY A 25 12.48 5.53 3.96
CA GLY A 25 11.24 6.08 4.51
C GLY A 25 10.02 5.94 3.60
N VAL A 26 10.09 5.23 2.47
CA VAL A 26 8.94 5.03 1.57
C VAL A 26 8.16 3.76 1.95
N LEU A 27 6.87 3.93 2.23
CA LEU A 27 5.93 2.89 2.58
C LEU A 27 4.89 2.68 1.46
N ASP A 28 5.31 2.05 0.38
CA ASP A 28 4.44 1.74 -0.76
C ASP A 28 3.62 0.45 -0.60
N GLY A 29 2.76 0.13 -1.58
CA GLY A 29 1.86 -1.02 -1.56
C GLY A 29 0.40 -0.68 -1.24
N LEU A 30 0.12 0.56 -0.83
CA LEU A 30 -1.24 1.03 -0.58
C LEU A 30 -2.05 1.17 -1.89
N PRO A 31 -3.34 0.79 -1.90
CA PRO A 31 -4.21 1.00 -3.05
C PRO A 31 -4.41 2.48 -3.38
N HIS A 32 -4.60 2.80 -4.67
CA HIS A 32 -4.98 4.15 -5.11
C HIS A 32 -6.40 4.51 -4.64
N PRO A 33 -6.67 5.73 -4.13
CA PRO A 33 -7.95 6.09 -3.49
C PRO A 33 -9.07 6.47 -4.46
N SER A 34 -8.94 6.20 -5.77
CA SER A 34 -10.01 6.45 -6.74
C SER A 34 -11.25 5.60 -6.44
N GLY A 35 -12.43 6.11 -6.81
CA GLY A 35 -13.71 5.44 -6.52
C GLY A 35 -13.79 3.97 -6.97
N ALA A 36 -13.11 3.62 -8.07
CA ALA A 36 -13.05 2.25 -8.60
C ALA A 36 -12.30 1.24 -7.69
N ASN A 37 -11.63 1.69 -6.62
CA ASN A 37 -10.86 0.86 -5.70
C ASN A 37 -11.52 0.63 -4.34
N GLY A 38 -12.76 1.08 -4.13
CA GLY A 38 -13.45 0.97 -2.83
C GLY A 38 -13.39 -0.43 -2.21
N GLU A 39 -13.63 -1.49 -3.00
CA GLU A 39 -13.54 -2.87 -2.52
C GLU A 39 -12.10 -3.27 -2.13
N ARG A 40 -11.10 -2.88 -2.94
CA ARG A 40 -9.69 -3.17 -2.67
C ARG A 40 -9.21 -2.48 -1.39
N ILE A 41 -9.63 -1.24 -1.18
CA ILE A 41 -9.34 -0.46 0.01
C ILE A 41 -10.01 -1.09 1.24
N ALA A 42 -11.30 -1.44 1.13
CA ALA A 42 -12.02 -2.09 2.22
C ALA A 42 -11.37 -3.42 2.63
N TYR A 43 -10.98 -4.25 1.66
CA TYR A 43 -10.26 -5.49 1.92
C TYR A 43 -8.88 -5.26 2.54
N PHE A 44 -8.07 -4.37 1.95
CA PHE A 44 -6.72 -4.06 2.43
C PHE A 44 -6.72 -3.56 3.88
N LEU A 45 -7.75 -2.80 4.28
CA LEU A 45 -7.93 -2.28 5.63
C LEU A 45 -8.63 -3.27 6.59
N GLY A 46 -8.92 -4.50 6.16
CA GLY A 46 -9.60 -5.52 6.99
C GLY A 46 -11.09 -5.25 7.24
N ARG A 47 -11.71 -4.35 6.47
CA ARG A 47 -13.14 -3.99 6.59
C ARG A 47 -14.06 -4.89 5.76
N LYS A 48 -13.49 -5.76 4.94
CA LYS A 48 -14.22 -6.74 4.11
C LYS A 48 -13.47 -8.06 4.12
N GLU A 49 -14.16 -9.16 4.39
CA GLU A 49 -13.53 -10.48 4.41
C GLU A 49 -13.29 -11.03 2.99
N ARG A 50 -12.30 -11.92 2.86
CA ARG A 50 -11.88 -12.52 1.60
C ARG A 50 -13.03 -13.21 0.85
N GLN A 51 -13.89 -13.91 1.58
CA GLN A 51 -15.02 -14.66 1.01
C GLN A 51 -16.09 -13.77 0.35
N TYR A 52 -16.13 -12.48 0.69
CA TYR A 52 -17.11 -11.53 0.14
C TYR A 52 -16.56 -10.71 -1.04
N LEU A 53 -15.32 -10.96 -1.46
CA LEU A 53 -14.71 -10.22 -2.56
C LEU A 53 -15.38 -10.54 -3.89
N SER A 54 -15.51 -9.52 -4.73
CA SER A 54 -15.89 -9.76 -6.13
C SER A 54 -14.76 -10.47 -6.88
N ALA A 55 -15.11 -11.13 -7.98
CA ALA A 55 -14.13 -11.72 -8.88
C ALA A 55 -13.12 -10.71 -9.48
N LYS A 56 -13.39 -9.39 -9.37
CA LYS A 56 -12.51 -8.31 -9.84
C LYS A 56 -11.42 -7.92 -8.82
N THR A 57 -11.48 -8.46 -7.60
CA THR A 57 -10.51 -8.18 -6.55
C THR A 57 -9.58 -9.37 -6.35
N ASN A 58 -8.31 -9.15 -6.66
CA ASN A 58 -7.26 -10.12 -6.41
C ASN A 58 -6.79 -10.00 -4.94
N ALA A 59 -7.33 -10.85 -4.08
CA ALA A 59 -6.99 -10.90 -2.66
C ALA A 59 -5.50 -11.15 -2.42
N ALA A 60 -4.93 -12.15 -3.08
CA ALA A 60 -3.53 -12.55 -2.89
C ALA A 60 -2.55 -11.40 -3.19
N LYS A 61 -2.84 -10.60 -4.22
CA LYS A 61 -2.04 -9.40 -4.53
C LYS A 61 -2.11 -8.34 -3.42
N LEU A 62 -3.29 -8.15 -2.83
CA LEU A 62 -3.48 -7.19 -1.74
C LEU A 62 -2.85 -7.69 -0.44
N ASP A 63 -2.92 -8.98 -0.16
CA ASP A 63 -2.27 -9.61 0.99
C ASP A 63 -0.75 -9.42 0.93
N ALA A 64 -0.13 -9.80 -0.21
CA ALA A 64 1.31 -9.64 -0.41
C ALA A 64 1.76 -8.18 -0.32
N ALA A 65 0.96 -7.24 -0.85
CA ALA A 65 1.25 -5.81 -0.73
C ALA A 65 1.17 -5.33 0.73
N ARG A 66 0.23 -5.86 1.52
CA ARG A 66 0.06 -5.53 2.94
C ARG A 66 1.21 -6.11 3.78
N GLU A 67 1.60 -7.35 3.53
CA GLU A 67 2.73 -8.01 4.18
C GLU A 67 4.02 -7.22 3.94
N GLY A 68 4.34 -6.93 2.68
CA GLY A 68 5.54 -6.15 2.36
C GLY A 68 5.53 -4.73 2.94
N LEU A 69 4.36 -4.09 3.05
CA LEU A 69 4.21 -2.79 3.72
C LEU A 69 4.53 -2.91 5.22
N ILE A 70 4.02 -3.94 5.89
CA ILE A 70 4.28 -4.18 7.33
C ILE A 70 5.77 -4.45 7.56
N ASP A 71 6.42 -5.24 6.72
CA ASP A 71 7.86 -5.51 6.82
C ASP A 71 8.68 -4.22 6.71
N ARG A 72 8.31 -3.33 5.77
CA ARG A 72 8.96 -2.00 5.65
C ARG A 72 8.71 -1.13 6.87
N MET A 73 7.49 -1.14 7.42
CA MET A 73 7.18 -0.38 8.63
C MET A 73 8.01 -0.85 9.83
N LEU A 74 8.18 -2.17 10.01
CA LEU A 74 9.01 -2.75 11.07
C LEU A 74 10.50 -2.44 10.89
N GLY A 75 10.95 -2.22 9.65
CA GLY A 75 12.33 -1.84 9.32
C GLY A 75 12.63 -0.35 9.45
N LEU A 76 11.66 0.51 9.78
CA LEU A 76 11.89 1.94 9.99
C LEU A 76 12.78 2.15 11.22
N LYS A 77 13.88 2.90 11.04
CA LYS A 77 14.77 3.29 12.13
C LYS A 77 14.25 4.61 12.72
N THR A 78 13.95 4.61 14.00
CA THR A 78 13.54 5.77 14.80
C THR A 78 14.73 6.64 15.20
#